data_AF-A0A317JNP0-F1
#
_entry.id   AF-A0A317JNP0-F1
#
_cell.length_a   1.000
_cell.length_b   1.000
_cell.length_c   1.000
_cell.angle_alpha   90.00
_cell.angle_beta   90.00
_cell.angle_gamma   90.00
#
_symmetry.space_group_name_H-M   'P 1'
#
loop_
_entity.id
_entity.type
_entity.pdbx_description
1 polymer ?
#
loop_
_entity_poly.entity_id
_entity_poly.type
_entity_poly.pdbx_seq_one_letter_code
_entity_poly.pdbx_strand_id
1 'polypeptide(L)'
;MHQKKMRLILSVVSLLAAGLLISCNKRDPTPENRDPLFLELDARRRQTDQDLAAARAAYEEAQSKLLDVAPQTGQIKYAQKRIADTEERITKLEQLLKYYEIKYESQRWRAREAYLLAEFDNKPWPNQQEREDFLESLRAESSPHTWSVSDRRASLGLPNGHTVNKAPKIESHSESGEH
;
A
#
# COMPACT_ATOMS: atom_id res chain seq x y z
N MET A 1 73.41 -7.98 1.69
CA MET A 1 72.21 -7.93 2.57
C MET A 1 70.92 -7.44 1.89
N HIS A 2 70.97 -6.62 0.82
CA HIS A 2 69.75 -6.08 0.20
C HIS A 2 68.84 -7.10 -0.50
N GLN A 3 69.38 -8.13 -1.17
CA GLN A 3 68.52 -9.11 -1.86
C GLN A 3 67.63 -9.93 -0.93
N LYS A 4 68.08 -10.23 0.29
CA LYS A 4 67.26 -10.97 1.28
C LYS A 4 66.07 -10.12 1.76
N LYS A 5 66.25 -8.79 1.91
CA LYS A 5 65.18 -7.86 2.29
C LYS A 5 64.11 -7.74 1.20
N MET A 6 64.53 -7.66 -0.07
CA MET A 6 63.61 -7.52 -1.20
C MET A 6 62.73 -8.76 -1.43
N ARG A 7 63.27 -9.98 -1.24
CA ARG A 7 62.48 -11.23 -1.32
C ARG A 7 61.45 -11.36 -0.20
N LEU A 8 61.78 -10.90 1.01
CA LEU A 8 60.90 -10.97 2.18
C LEU A 8 59.74 -9.96 2.08
N ILE A 9 59.98 -8.79 1.50
CA ILE A 9 58.92 -7.80 1.21
C ILE A 9 57.95 -8.35 0.15
N LEU A 10 58.47 -8.94 -0.94
CA LEU A 10 57.65 -9.55 -2.00
C LEU A 10 56.77 -10.69 -1.49
N SER A 11 57.27 -11.55 -0.59
CA SER A 11 56.47 -12.64 -0.03
C SER A 11 55.36 -12.14 0.91
N VAL A 12 55.63 -11.10 1.71
CA VAL A 12 54.63 -10.51 2.62
C VAL A 12 53.52 -9.81 1.84
N VAL A 13 53.86 -9.06 0.78
CA VAL A 13 52.85 -8.41 -0.09
C VAL A 13 52.00 -9.45 -0.82
N SER A 14 52.58 -10.56 -1.28
CA SER A 14 51.84 -11.65 -1.92
C SER A 14 50.86 -12.35 -0.96
N LEU A 15 51.29 -12.61 0.28
CA LEU A 15 50.41 -13.19 1.33
C LEU A 15 49.28 -12.24 1.73
N LEU A 16 49.54 -10.93 1.82
CA LEU A 16 48.53 -9.93 2.12
C LEU A 16 47.50 -9.81 0.98
N ALA A 17 47.94 -9.88 -0.29
CA ALA A 17 47.07 -9.87 -1.46
C ALA A 17 46.20 -11.13 -1.54
N ALA A 18 46.74 -12.31 -1.20
CA ALA A 18 45.98 -13.56 -1.16
C ALA A 18 44.90 -13.54 -0.06
N GLY A 19 45.15 -12.88 1.08
CA GLY A 19 44.17 -12.72 2.17
C GLY A 19 42.95 -11.87 1.77
N LEU A 20 43.13 -10.88 0.88
CA LEU A 20 42.04 -10.03 0.39
C LEU A 20 41.09 -10.76 -0.58
N LEU A 21 41.54 -11.84 -1.22
CA LEU A 21 40.72 -12.62 -2.16
C LEU A 21 39.76 -13.62 -1.48
N ILE A 22 39.96 -13.93 -0.19
CA ILE A 22 39.12 -14.88 0.55
C ILE A 22 37.88 -14.20 1.18
N SER A 23 37.82 -12.86 1.19
CA SER A 23 36.87 -12.11 2.03
C SER A 23 35.57 -11.61 1.38
N CYS A 24 35.28 -11.89 0.10
CA CYS A 24 34.23 -11.12 -0.61
C CYS A 24 33.07 -11.92 -1.20
N ASN A 25 32.59 -12.96 -0.52
CA ASN A 25 31.25 -13.49 -0.85
C ASN A 25 30.45 -13.88 0.41
N LYS A 26 30.20 -12.89 1.29
CA LYS A 26 29.30 -13.10 2.41
C LYS A 26 27.86 -12.95 1.91
N ARG A 27 27.08 -14.02 2.06
CA ARG A 27 25.64 -14.01 1.79
C ARG A 27 24.96 -12.86 2.52
N ASP A 28 24.03 -12.20 1.84
CA ASP A 28 23.18 -11.18 2.44
C ASP A 28 22.33 -11.83 3.55
N PRO A 29 22.40 -11.38 4.81
CA PRO A 29 21.59 -11.94 5.89
C PRO A 29 20.10 -11.59 5.79
N THR A 30 19.73 -10.56 5.01
CA THR A 30 18.37 -10.06 4.87
C THR A 30 18.03 -9.71 3.42
N PRO A 31 18.06 -10.69 2.49
CA PRO A 31 17.79 -10.43 1.09
C PRO A 31 16.39 -9.86 0.87
N GLU A 32 15.42 -10.21 1.74
CA GLU A 32 14.02 -9.75 1.66
C GLU A 32 13.87 -8.22 1.52
N ASN A 33 14.78 -7.44 2.09
CA ASN A 33 14.72 -5.97 2.05
C ASN A 33 14.98 -5.39 0.65
N ARG A 34 15.47 -6.21 -0.28
CA ARG A 34 15.67 -5.83 -1.68
C ARG A 34 14.52 -6.27 -2.59
N ASP A 35 13.60 -7.11 -2.08
CA ASP A 35 12.42 -7.56 -2.82
C ASP A 35 11.33 -6.46 -2.79
N PRO A 36 10.95 -5.89 -3.94
CA PRO A 36 9.91 -4.87 -4.02
C PRO A 36 8.55 -5.35 -3.48
N LEU A 37 8.20 -6.63 -3.66
CA LEU A 37 6.92 -7.18 -3.20
C LEU A 37 6.88 -7.23 -1.67
N PHE A 38 8.00 -7.60 -1.04
CA PHE A 38 8.12 -7.60 0.41
C PHE A 38 7.97 -6.18 0.99
N LEU A 39 8.62 -5.18 0.38
CA LEU A 39 8.54 -3.78 0.80
C LEU A 39 7.11 -3.21 0.67
N GLU A 40 6.42 -3.51 -0.43
CA GLU A 40 5.03 -3.09 -0.62
C GLU A 40 4.09 -3.73 0.42
N LEU A 41 4.25 -5.03 0.68
CA LEU A 41 3.45 -5.72 1.70
C LEU A 41 3.66 -5.13 3.10
N ASP A 42 4.89 -4.75 3.44
CA ASP A 42 5.17 -4.04 4.69
C ASP A 42 4.46 -2.67 4.74
N ALA A 43 4.55 -1.90 3.65
CA ALA A 43 3.88 -0.61 3.54
C ALA A 43 2.36 -0.74 3.71
N ARG A 44 1.73 -1.72 3.05
CA ARG A 44 0.29 -2.03 3.17
C ARG A 44 -0.10 -2.43 4.57
N ARG A 45 0.71 -3.28 5.23
CA ARG A 45 0.49 -3.68 6.62
C ARG A 45 0.51 -2.47 7.55
N ARG A 46 1.55 -1.62 7.44
CA ARG A 46 1.69 -0.41 8.26
C ARG A 46 0.57 0.59 8.01
N GLN A 47 0.17 0.80 6.76
CA GLN A 47 -0.95 1.67 6.43
C GLN A 47 -2.26 1.14 7.05
N THR A 48 -2.51 -0.16 6.94
CA THR A 48 -3.72 -0.78 7.51
C THR A 48 -3.75 -0.65 9.04
N ASP A 49 -2.60 -0.81 9.69
CA ASP A 49 -2.46 -0.61 11.13
C ASP A 49 -2.76 0.83 11.56
N GLN A 50 -2.27 1.82 10.79
CA GLN A 50 -2.61 3.23 11.01
C GLN A 50 -4.10 3.51 10.80
N ASP A 51 -4.70 2.96 9.75
CA ASP A 51 -6.13 3.09 9.46
C ASP A 51 -6.98 2.45 10.56
N LEU A 52 -6.53 1.32 11.13
CA LEU A 52 -7.16 0.65 12.26
C LEU A 52 -7.10 1.51 13.52
N ALA A 53 -5.94 2.10 13.82
CA ALA A 53 -5.79 3.03 14.95
C ALA A 53 -6.72 4.25 14.80
N ALA A 54 -6.80 4.83 13.59
CA ALA A 54 -7.71 5.94 13.32
C ALA A 54 -9.19 5.53 13.45
N ALA A 55 -9.57 4.33 12.99
CA ALA A 55 -10.93 3.82 13.13
C ALA A 55 -11.32 3.59 14.61
N ARG A 56 -10.39 3.12 15.44
CA ARG A 56 -10.60 2.98 16.89
C ARG A 56 -10.80 4.32 17.57
N ALA A 57 -9.99 5.34 17.23
CA ALA A 57 -10.19 6.69 17.74
C ALA A 57 -11.58 7.27 17.32
N ALA A 58 -12.00 7.03 16.08
CA ALA A 58 -13.33 7.46 15.61
C ALA A 58 -14.48 6.72 16.32
N TYR A 59 -14.28 5.46 16.69
CA TYR A 59 -15.23 4.69 17.49
C TYR A 59 -15.39 5.28 18.90
N GLU A 60 -14.29 5.59 19.58
CA GLU A 60 -14.31 6.24 20.90
C GLU A 60 -15.02 7.60 20.84
N GLU A 61 -14.75 8.41 19.81
CA GLU A 61 -15.45 9.68 19.58
C GLU A 61 -16.94 9.48 19.28
N ALA A 62 -17.32 8.43 18.57
CA ALA A 62 -18.73 8.10 18.32
C ALA A 62 -19.44 7.68 19.61
N GLN A 63 -18.77 6.92 20.48
CA GLN A 63 -19.29 6.56 21.80
C GLN A 63 -19.49 7.78 22.69
N SER A 64 -18.51 8.71 22.75
CA SER A 64 -18.65 9.92 23.57
C SER A 64 -19.83 10.77 23.09
N LYS A 65 -19.98 10.94 21.77
CA LYS A 65 -21.11 11.67 21.18
C LYS A 65 -22.46 11.02 21.46
N LEU A 66 -22.54 9.69 21.59
CA LEU A 66 -23.80 9.02 21.95
C LEU A 66 -24.27 9.43 23.35
N LEU A 67 -23.34 9.64 24.29
CA LEU A 67 -23.67 10.06 25.66
C LEU A 67 -24.24 11.48 25.71
N ASP A 68 -23.84 12.35 24.77
CA ASP A 68 -24.31 13.73 24.68
C ASP A 68 -25.68 13.86 23.99
N VAL A 69 -26.17 12.82 23.31
CA VAL A 69 -27.42 12.87 22.56
C VAL A 69 -28.62 12.75 23.49
N ALA A 70 -29.58 13.68 23.35
CA ALA A 70 -30.81 13.68 24.13
C ALA A 70 -31.63 12.40 23.89
N PRO A 71 -32.15 11.76 24.96
CA PRO A 71 -32.94 10.54 24.85
C PRO A 71 -34.25 10.78 24.08
N GLN A 72 -34.78 9.73 23.45
CA GLN A 72 -36.05 9.72 22.71
C GLN A 72 -36.11 10.64 21.47
N THR A 73 -34.98 11.14 20.98
CA THR A 73 -34.89 11.88 19.72
C THR A 73 -34.51 10.94 18.57
N GLY A 74 -34.83 11.31 17.32
CA GLY A 74 -34.37 10.57 16.14
C GLY A 74 -32.84 10.53 15.99
N GLN A 75 -32.13 11.44 16.67
CA GLN A 75 -30.67 11.53 16.64
C GLN A 75 -29.99 10.32 17.28
N ILE A 76 -30.60 9.70 18.29
CA ILE A 76 -30.03 8.52 18.97
C ILE A 76 -29.82 7.35 17.99
N LYS A 77 -30.76 7.16 17.07
CA LYS A 77 -30.69 6.10 16.05
C LYS A 77 -29.52 6.33 15.09
N TYR A 78 -29.26 7.59 14.71
CA TYR A 78 -28.13 7.92 13.85
C TYR A 78 -26.79 7.77 14.58
N ALA A 79 -26.72 8.15 15.86
CA ALA A 79 -25.52 7.96 16.68
C ALA A 79 -25.21 6.48 16.89
N GLN A 80 -26.20 5.65 17.24
CA GLN A 80 -26.06 4.19 17.34
C GLN A 80 -25.64 3.57 16.02
N LYS A 81 -26.25 3.99 14.89
CA LYS A 81 -25.84 3.53 13.57
C LYS A 81 -24.37 3.85 13.29
N ARG A 82 -23.91 5.06 13.61
CA ARG A 82 -22.51 5.44 13.41
C ARG A 82 -21.55 4.54 14.18
N ILE A 83 -21.89 4.20 15.43
CA ILE A 83 -21.11 3.25 16.26
C ILE A 83 -21.05 1.89 15.55
N ALA A 84 -22.18 1.33 15.13
CA ALA A 84 -22.22 0.06 14.43
C ALA A 84 -21.42 0.08 13.11
N ASP A 85 -21.55 1.15 12.32
CA ASP A 85 -20.79 1.33 11.07
C ASP A 85 -19.26 1.38 11.36
N THR A 86 -18.83 2.02 12.46
CA THR A 86 -17.42 2.05 12.87
C THR A 86 -16.91 0.70 13.40
N GLU A 87 -17.73 -0.07 14.12
CA GLU A 87 -17.38 -1.43 14.58
C GLU A 87 -17.18 -2.39 13.40
N GLU A 88 -18.08 -2.33 12.43
CA GLU A 88 -17.96 -3.13 11.21
C GLU A 88 -16.66 -2.77 10.46
N ARG A 89 -16.35 -1.46 10.36
CA ARG A 89 -15.11 -1.00 9.74
C ARG A 89 -13.87 -1.50 10.49
N ILE A 90 -13.85 -1.43 11.83
CA ILE A 90 -12.75 -1.97 12.65
C ILE A 90 -12.57 -3.46 12.37
N THR A 91 -13.64 -4.24 12.40
CA THR A 91 -13.59 -5.69 12.15
C THR A 91 -12.98 -6.00 10.78
N LYS A 92 -13.36 -5.26 9.74
CA LYS A 92 -12.79 -5.42 8.39
C LYS A 92 -11.31 -5.06 8.34
N LEU A 93 -10.89 -3.98 9.00
CA LEU A 93 -9.49 -3.57 9.08
C LEU A 93 -8.64 -4.57 9.85
N GLU A 94 -9.15 -5.18 10.92
CA GLU A 94 -8.44 -6.23 11.65
C GLU A 94 -8.22 -7.50 10.81
N GLN A 95 -9.25 -7.92 10.08
CA GLN A 95 -9.14 -9.03 9.14
C GLN A 95 -8.11 -8.73 8.04
N LEU A 96 -8.14 -7.50 7.51
CA LEU A 96 -7.21 -7.05 6.48
C LEU A 96 -5.76 -6.96 6.99
N LEU A 97 -5.57 -6.47 8.22
CA LEU A 97 -4.26 -6.42 8.86
C LEU A 97 -3.69 -7.83 9.01
N LYS A 98 -4.50 -8.78 9.53
CA LYS A 98 -4.10 -10.19 9.66
C LYS A 98 -3.74 -10.81 8.31
N TYR A 99 -4.50 -10.50 7.26
CA TYR A 99 -4.21 -10.93 5.91
C TYR A 99 -2.82 -10.46 5.45
N TYR A 100 -2.51 -9.17 5.61
CA TYR A 100 -1.22 -8.62 5.20
C TYR A 100 -0.05 -9.14 6.05
N GLU A 101 -0.24 -9.39 7.35
CA GLU A 101 0.77 -10.05 8.18
C GLU A 101 1.15 -11.43 7.64
N ILE A 102 0.16 -12.26 7.32
CA ILE A 102 0.39 -13.62 6.80
C ILE A 102 1.11 -13.54 5.45
N LYS A 103 0.69 -12.61 4.57
CA LYS A 103 1.32 -12.40 3.26
C LYS A 103 2.76 -11.91 3.39
N TYR A 104 3.02 -10.97 4.29
CA TYR A 104 4.34 -10.42 4.57
C TYR A 104 5.32 -11.52 5.03
N GLU A 105 4.93 -12.34 6.01
CA GLU A 105 5.77 -13.45 6.47
C GLU A 105 5.98 -14.51 5.39
N SER A 106 4.92 -14.87 4.64
CA SER A 106 5.06 -15.81 3.52
C SER A 106 6.02 -15.30 2.46
N GLN A 107 5.94 -14.02 2.11
CA GLN A 107 6.82 -13.42 1.11
C GLN A 107 8.26 -13.35 1.60
N ARG A 108 8.48 -13.06 2.89
CA ARG A 108 9.82 -13.07 3.50
C ARG A 108 10.54 -14.40 3.25
N TRP A 109 9.85 -15.52 3.47
CA TRP A 109 10.40 -16.86 3.23
C TRP A 109 10.68 -17.10 1.75
N ARG A 110 9.74 -16.74 0.86
CA ARG A 110 9.91 -16.88 -0.59
C ARG A 110 11.07 -16.06 -1.14
N ALA A 111 11.23 -14.82 -0.69
CA ALA A 111 12.31 -13.95 -1.10
C ALA A 111 13.68 -14.54 -0.72
N ARG A 112 13.79 -15.09 0.49
CA ARG A 112 15.01 -15.77 0.96
C ARG A 112 15.33 -17.02 0.14
N GLU A 113 14.32 -17.84 -0.13
CA GLU A 113 14.49 -19.04 -0.96
C GLU A 113 14.90 -18.69 -2.40
N ALA A 114 14.20 -17.74 -3.02
CA ALA A 114 14.49 -17.26 -4.37
C ALA A 114 15.90 -16.66 -4.47
N TYR A 115 16.34 -15.90 -3.46
CA TYR A 115 17.70 -15.39 -3.39
C TYR A 115 18.75 -16.51 -3.36
N LEU A 116 18.55 -17.53 -2.53
CA LEU A 116 19.48 -18.66 -2.44
C LEU A 116 19.55 -19.45 -3.76
N LEU A 117 18.40 -19.65 -4.42
CA LEU A 117 18.35 -20.30 -5.73
C LEU A 117 19.04 -19.47 -6.82
N ALA A 118 18.81 -18.15 -6.82
CA ALA A 118 19.46 -17.26 -7.77
C ALA A 118 20.98 -17.17 -7.56
N GLU A 119 21.44 -17.17 -6.29
CA GLU A 119 22.86 -17.22 -5.95
C GLU A 119 23.49 -18.53 -6.45
N PHE A 120 22.82 -19.67 -6.27
CA PHE A 120 23.27 -20.97 -6.78
C PHE A 120 23.33 -21.01 -8.31
N ASP A 121 22.31 -20.47 -8.97
CA ASP A 121 22.19 -20.41 -10.43
C ASP A 121 23.03 -19.29 -11.08
N ASN A 122 23.70 -18.44 -10.29
CA ASN A 122 24.38 -17.21 -10.73
C ASN A 122 23.48 -16.26 -11.55
N LYS A 123 22.18 -16.21 -11.21
CA LYS A 123 21.21 -15.33 -11.85
C LYS A 123 21.08 -14.01 -11.06
N PRO A 124 20.78 -12.89 -11.73
CA PRO A 124 20.48 -11.64 -11.04
C PRO A 124 19.17 -11.79 -10.24
N TRP A 125 19.18 -11.28 -9.01
CA TRP A 125 18.02 -11.23 -8.13
C TRP A 125 17.92 -9.83 -7.49
N PRO A 126 16.71 -9.22 -7.39
CA PRO A 126 15.39 -9.72 -7.81
C PRO A 126 15.22 -9.78 -9.34
N ASN A 127 14.30 -10.62 -9.82
CA ASN A 127 13.94 -10.66 -11.24
C ASN A 127 13.21 -9.36 -11.63
N GLN A 128 13.75 -8.64 -12.60
CA GLN A 128 13.19 -7.35 -13.04
C GLN A 128 11.79 -7.52 -13.66
N GLN A 129 11.56 -8.62 -14.37
CA GLN A 129 10.24 -8.88 -14.97
C GLN A 129 9.18 -9.06 -13.89
N GLU A 130 9.45 -9.84 -12.85
CA GLU A 130 8.52 -10.06 -11.74
C GLU A 130 8.15 -8.75 -11.04
N ARG A 131 9.11 -7.83 -10.93
CA ARG A 131 8.86 -6.49 -10.39
C ARG A 131 7.89 -5.72 -11.28
N GLU A 132 8.10 -5.74 -12.59
CA GLU A 132 7.24 -5.03 -13.55
C GLU A 132 5.82 -5.61 -13.56
N ASP A 133 5.70 -6.94 -13.60
CA ASP A 133 4.43 -7.65 -13.53
C ASP A 133 3.66 -7.33 -12.24
N PHE A 134 4.39 -7.23 -11.12
CA PHE A 134 3.80 -6.85 -9.84
C PHE A 134 3.34 -5.39 -9.80
N LEU A 135 4.12 -4.46 -10.35
CA LEU A 135 3.70 -3.05 -10.44
C LEU A 135 2.48 -2.90 -11.36
N GLU A 136 2.38 -3.70 -12.40
CA GLU A 136 1.21 -3.75 -13.27
C GLU A 136 -0.02 -4.30 -12.55
N SER A 137 0.12 -5.37 -11.77
CA SER A 137 -0.99 -5.92 -10.98
C SER A 137 -1.48 -4.91 -9.94
N LEU A 138 -0.58 -4.21 -9.25
CA LEU A 138 -0.93 -3.11 -8.34
C LEU A 138 -1.67 -1.98 -9.05
N ARG A 139 -1.22 -1.62 -10.27
CA ARG A 139 -1.90 -0.60 -11.08
C ARG A 139 -3.30 -1.07 -11.47
N ALA A 140 -3.48 -2.34 -11.81
CA ALA A 140 -4.76 -2.91 -12.14
C ALA A 140 -5.71 -2.97 -10.93
N GLU A 141 -5.19 -3.31 -9.74
CA GLU A 141 -5.96 -3.32 -8.49
C GLU A 141 -6.37 -1.92 -8.05
N SER A 142 -5.48 -0.95 -8.15
CA SER A 142 -5.76 0.46 -7.80
C SER A 142 -6.60 1.18 -8.87
N SER A 143 -6.69 0.62 -10.08
CA SER A 143 -7.56 1.17 -11.11
C SER A 143 -9.02 1.04 -10.67
N PRO A 144 -9.81 2.13 -10.76
CA PRO A 144 -11.20 2.09 -10.38
C PRO A 144 -11.89 0.98 -11.18
N HIS A 145 -12.43 -0.01 -10.48
CA HIS A 145 -13.29 -1.04 -11.05
C HIS A 145 -14.67 -0.46 -11.36
N THR A 146 -14.72 0.69 -12.04
CA THR A 146 -15.97 1.30 -12.46
C THR A 146 -16.39 0.64 -13.76
N TRP A 147 -17.25 -0.37 -13.62
CA TRP A 147 -18.22 -0.71 -14.68
C TRP A 147 -19.30 0.37 -14.81
N SER A 148 -19.03 1.60 -14.38
CA SER A 148 -20.01 2.67 -14.39
C SER A 148 -20.37 2.93 -15.86
N VAL A 149 -21.66 2.81 -16.13
CA VAL A 149 -22.22 3.08 -17.45
C VAL A 149 -21.88 4.51 -17.88
N SER A 150 -21.71 5.44 -16.93
CA SER A 150 -21.32 6.82 -17.19
C SER A 150 -19.90 6.94 -17.70
N ASP A 151 -18.91 6.36 -17.03
CA ASP A 151 -17.49 6.42 -17.46
C ASP A 151 -17.30 5.72 -18.80
N ARG A 152 -18.00 4.58 -19.00
CA ARG A 152 -18.00 3.86 -20.27
C ARG A 152 -18.63 4.70 -21.39
N ARG A 153 -19.76 5.36 -21.14
CA ARG A 153 -20.38 6.26 -22.11
C ARG A 153 -19.49 7.46 -22.43
N ALA A 154 -18.86 8.05 -21.40
CA ALA A 154 -17.91 9.14 -21.58
C ALA A 154 -16.71 8.72 -22.44
N SER A 155 -16.13 7.53 -22.22
CA SER A 155 -15.05 7.00 -23.06
C SER A 155 -15.46 6.74 -24.52
N LEU A 156 -16.75 6.51 -24.76
CA LEU A 156 -17.33 6.31 -26.10
C LEU A 156 -17.86 7.62 -26.71
N GLY A 157 -17.68 8.77 -26.03
CA GLY A 157 -18.21 10.06 -26.46
C GLY A 157 -19.75 10.17 -26.43
N LEU A 158 -20.43 9.26 -25.72
CA LEU A 158 -21.88 9.24 -25.59
C LEU A 158 -22.34 10.17 -24.45
N PRO A 159 -23.43 10.94 -24.62
CA PRO A 159 -23.95 11.78 -23.55
C PRO A 159 -24.43 10.93 -22.36
N ASN A 160 -24.11 11.41 -21.15
CA ASN A 160 -24.62 10.87 -19.89
C ASN A 160 -26.12 11.16 -19.81
N GLY A 161 -26.94 10.12 -19.70
CA GLY A 161 -28.40 10.13 -19.90
C GLY A 161 -29.25 10.89 -18.87
N HIS A 162 -28.72 11.89 -18.19
CA HIS A 162 -29.47 12.77 -17.28
C HIS A 162 -29.24 14.24 -17.61
N THR A 163 -29.60 14.67 -18.81
CA THR A 163 -30.10 16.04 -18.96
C THR A 163 -31.52 16.06 -18.41
N VAL A 164 -31.64 16.16 -17.08
CA VAL A 164 -32.91 16.62 -16.50
C VAL A 164 -33.13 17.99 -17.11
N ASN A 165 -34.11 18.11 -18.00
CA ASN A 165 -34.56 19.39 -18.54
C ASN A 165 -34.75 20.33 -17.35
N LYS A 166 -33.79 21.24 -17.16
CA LYS A 166 -33.90 22.32 -16.20
C LYS A 166 -35.02 23.19 -16.76
N ALA A 167 -36.23 23.02 -16.23
CA ALA A 167 -37.38 23.81 -16.66
C ALA A 167 -36.96 25.29 -16.68
N PRO A 168 -37.27 26.04 -17.75
CA PRO A 168 -36.86 27.43 -17.85
C PRO A 168 -37.38 28.17 -16.62
N LYS A 169 -36.46 28.84 -15.92
CA LYS A 169 -36.78 29.72 -14.80
C LYS A 169 -37.70 30.81 -15.35
N ILE A 170 -38.99 30.71 -15.08
CA ILE A 170 -39.96 31.75 -15.42
C ILE A 170 -39.59 32.95 -14.56
N GLU A 171 -38.92 33.93 -15.17
CA GLU A 171 -38.69 35.23 -14.56
C GLU A 171 -40.04 35.94 -14.50
N SER A 172 -40.65 35.94 -13.32
CA SER A 172 -41.83 36.74 -13.03
C SER A 172 -41.42 38.21 -13.02
N HIS A 173 -41.59 38.88 -14.16
CA HIS A 173 -41.59 40.34 -14.23
C HIS A 173 -42.80 40.86 -13.44
N SER A 174 -42.54 41.38 -12.24
CA SER A 174 -43.48 42.21 -11.49
C SER A 174 -43.52 43.59 -12.14
N GLU A 175 -44.55 43.85 -12.93
CA GLU A 175 -44.88 45.17 -13.45
C GLU A 175 -45.43 46.01 -12.29
N SER A 176 -44.59 46.89 -11.75
CA SER A 176 -44.98 47.89 -10.76
C SER A 176 -45.79 48.98 -11.46
N GLY A 177 -47.09 49.02 -11.18
CA GLY A 177 -47.97 50.10 -11.59
C GLY A 177 -47.60 51.42 -10.90
N GLU A 178 -47.43 52.47 -11.70
CA GLU A 178 -47.42 53.86 -11.23
C GLU A 178 -48.81 54.45 -11.40
N HIS A 179 -49.29 55.06 -10.32
CA HIS A 179 -50.44 55.98 -10.26
C HIS A 179 -49.92 57.41 -10.26
#